data_AF-A0A3P7VAP0-F1
#
_entry.id   AF-A0A3P7VAP0-F1
#
_cell.length_a   1.000
_cell.length_b   1.000
_cell.length_c   1.000
_cell.angle_alpha   90.00
_cell.angle_beta   90.00
_cell.angle_gamma   90.00
#
_symmetry.space_group_name_H-M   'P 1'
#
loop_
_entity.id
_entity.type
_entity.pdbx_description
1 polymer ?
#
loop_
_entity_poly.entity_id
_entity_poly.type
_entity_poly.pdbx_seq_one_letter_code
_entity_poly.pdbx_strand_id
1 'polypeptide(L)'
;MKGSLESESVLQTKLAEAESTLISQRAALETHESTVAEIEAKLISALAENQTLVDQIIERQNKAEQLESVLQTTHQEVDGFQRIVLDLGRQNQALQIQLERLTNRQWVSDDSALACTNCNKEFTISIRKV
;
A
#
# COMPACT_ATOMS: atom_id res chain seq x y z
N MET A 1 7.24 -74.30 -59.10
CA MET A 1 8.20 -74.09 -58.01
C MET A 1 8.86 -72.71 -58.03
N LYS A 2 9.38 -72.19 -59.15
CA LYS A 2 10.01 -70.84 -59.22
C LYS A 2 9.12 -69.67 -58.76
N GLY A 3 7.86 -69.59 -59.20
CA GLY A 3 6.95 -68.50 -58.79
C GLY A 3 6.51 -68.53 -57.31
N SER A 4 6.64 -69.67 -56.62
CA SER A 4 6.36 -69.77 -55.18
C SER A 4 7.50 -69.16 -54.35
N LEU A 5 8.75 -69.43 -54.77
CA LEU A 5 9.96 -68.91 -54.15
C LEU A 5 10.12 -67.39 -54.32
N GLU A 6 9.70 -66.84 -55.48
CA GLU A 6 9.66 -65.39 -55.71
C GLU A 6 8.58 -64.69 -54.88
N SER A 7 7.44 -65.34 -54.61
CA SER A 7 6.42 -64.77 -53.72
C SER A 7 6.87 -64.76 -52.25
N GLU A 8 7.63 -65.78 -51.84
CA GLU A 8 8.15 -65.92 -50.48
C GLU A 8 9.26 -64.90 -50.19
N SER A 9 10.15 -64.63 -51.15
CA SER A 9 11.19 -63.61 -51.01
C SER A 9 10.62 -62.20 -50.94
N VAL A 10 9.55 -61.91 -51.69
CA VAL A 10 8.82 -60.62 -51.62
C VAL A 10 8.11 -60.43 -50.28
N LEU A 11 7.54 -61.50 -49.72
CA LEU A 11 6.93 -61.45 -48.39
C LEU A 11 7.99 -61.23 -47.29
N GLN A 12 9.16 -61.87 -47.40
CA GLN A 12 10.27 -61.66 -46.46
C GLN A 12 10.82 -60.23 -46.52
N THR A 13 10.92 -59.63 -47.70
CA THR A 13 11.35 -58.22 -47.83
C THR A 13 10.33 -57.26 -47.23
N LYS A 14 9.03 -57.47 -47.48
CA LYS A 14 7.96 -56.67 -46.85
C LYS A 14 7.91 -56.85 -45.33
N LEU A 15 8.18 -58.05 -44.83
CA LEU A 15 8.27 -58.32 -43.39
C LEU A 15 9.43 -57.53 -42.78
N ALA A 16 10.61 -57.56 -43.40
CA ALA A 16 11.78 -56.81 -42.93
C ALA A 16 11.56 -55.28 -42.98
N GLU A 17 10.89 -54.76 -44.01
CA GLU A 17 10.51 -53.35 -44.10
C GLU A 17 9.51 -52.95 -43.01
N ALA A 18 8.51 -53.80 -42.75
CA ALA A 18 7.53 -53.59 -41.68
C ALA A 18 8.17 -53.65 -40.29
N GLU A 19 9.12 -54.56 -40.06
CA GLU A 19 9.89 -54.65 -38.81
C GLU A 19 10.77 -53.41 -38.60
N SER A 20 11.44 -52.94 -39.66
CA SER A 20 12.25 -51.72 -39.63
C SER A 20 11.41 -50.47 -39.31
N THR A 21 10.22 -50.36 -39.91
CA THR A 21 9.28 -49.26 -39.60
C THR A 21 8.69 -49.36 -38.20
N LEU A 22 8.41 -50.56 -37.69
CA LEU A 22 7.99 -50.76 -36.30
C LEU A 22 9.07 -50.34 -35.30
N ILE A 23 10.33 -50.65 -35.57
CA ILE A 23 11.46 -50.25 -34.73
C ILE A 23 11.61 -48.72 -34.71
N SER A 24 11.51 -48.06 -35.87
CA SER A 24 11.62 -46.60 -35.93
C SER A 24 10.45 -45.90 -35.24
N GLN A 25 9.23 -46.41 -35.38
CA GLN A 25 8.06 -45.89 -34.67
C GLN A 25 8.16 -46.06 -33.16
N ARG A 26 8.70 -47.20 -32.67
CA ARG A 26 8.95 -47.41 -31.24
C ARG A 26 9.99 -46.45 -30.68
N ALA A 27 11.09 -46.24 -31.41
CA ALA A 27 12.10 -45.26 -31.01
C ALA A 27 11.52 -43.84 -30.98
N ALA A 28 10.69 -43.47 -31.96
CA ALA A 28 10.00 -42.19 -31.96
C ALA A 28 9.02 -42.07 -30.77
N LEU A 29 8.26 -43.12 -30.46
CA LEU A 29 7.36 -43.15 -29.31
C LEU A 29 8.13 -42.93 -28.00
N GLU A 30 9.24 -43.63 -27.80
CA GLU A 30 10.10 -43.48 -26.60
C GLU A 30 10.65 -42.05 -26.48
N THR A 31 11.08 -41.44 -27.59
CA THR A 31 11.50 -40.04 -27.57
C THR A 31 10.35 -39.09 -27.23
N HIS A 32 9.14 -39.34 -27.73
CA HIS A 32 7.98 -38.52 -27.43
C HIS A 32 7.57 -38.66 -25.96
N GLU A 33 7.53 -39.86 -25.40
CA GLU A 33 7.25 -40.11 -23.98
C GLU A 33 8.26 -39.38 -23.08
N SER A 34 9.56 -39.41 -23.43
CA SER A 34 10.58 -38.65 -22.73
C SER A 34 10.31 -37.14 -22.77
N THR A 35 10.01 -36.58 -23.95
CA THR A 35 9.71 -35.14 -24.08
C THR A 35 8.46 -34.73 -23.31
N VAL A 36 7.43 -35.59 -23.27
CA VAL A 36 6.21 -35.33 -22.50
C VAL A 36 6.54 -35.27 -21.01
N ALA A 37 7.30 -36.24 -20.49
CA ALA A 37 7.72 -36.26 -19.09
C ALA A 37 8.54 -35.01 -18.70
N GLU A 38 9.44 -34.56 -19.58
CA GLU A 38 10.20 -33.32 -19.36
C GLU A 38 9.30 -32.08 -19.31
N ILE A 39 8.31 -31.99 -20.21
CA ILE A 39 7.37 -30.86 -20.26
C ILE A 39 6.46 -30.87 -19.03
N GLU A 40 5.98 -32.03 -18.61
CA GLU A 40 5.17 -32.19 -17.39
C GLU A 40 5.95 -31.75 -16.14
N ALA A 41 7.22 -32.16 -16.02
CA ALA A 41 8.08 -31.73 -14.92
C ALA A 41 8.28 -30.20 -14.89
N LYS A 42 8.51 -29.58 -16.07
CA LYS A 42 8.62 -28.13 -16.19
C LYS A 42 7.32 -27.42 -15.84
N LEU A 43 6.17 -27.97 -16.26
CA LEU A 43 4.86 -27.42 -15.95
C LEU A 43 4.61 -27.43 -14.43
N ILE A 44 4.91 -28.54 -13.77
CA ILE A 44 4.76 -28.66 -12.31
C ILE A 44 5.65 -27.64 -11.58
N SER A 45 6.92 -27.49 -12.00
CA SER A 45 7.82 -26.48 -11.44
C SER A 45 7.28 -25.06 -11.63
N ALA A 46 6.83 -24.72 -12.84
CA ALA A 46 6.28 -23.41 -13.14
C ALA A 46 5.00 -23.11 -12.36
N LEU A 47 4.13 -24.10 -12.14
CA LEU A 47 2.93 -23.95 -11.32
C LEU A 47 3.29 -23.73 -9.84
N ALA A 48 4.28 -24.44 -9.31
CA ALA A 48 4.75 -24.24 -7.95
C ALA A 48 5.34 -22.83 -7.76
N GLU A 49 6.17 -22.38 -8.70
CA GLU A 49 6.70 -21.01 -8.70
C GLU A 49 5.58 -19.97 -8.79
N ASN A 50 4.61 -20.18 -9.68
CA ASN A 50 3.46 -19.27 -9.80
C ASN A 50 2.68 -19.16 -8.49
N GLN A 51 2.42 -20.28 -7.82
CA GLN A 51 1.75 -20.29 -6.52
C GLN A 51 2.54 -19.48 -5.48
N THR A 52 3.86 -19.69 -5.38
CA THR A 52 4.68 -18.94 -4.43
C THR A 52 4.68 -17.43 -4.71
N LEU A 53 4.67 -17.02 -5.98
CA LEU A 53 4.59 -15.62 -6.36
C LEU A 53 3.23 -15.00 -6.00
N VAL A 54 2.14 -15.74 -6.22
CA VAL A 54 0.79 -15.31 -5.84
C VAL A 54 0.70 -15.10 -4.33
N ASP A 55 1.20 -16.05 -3.54
CA ASP A 55 1.19 -15.94 -2.07
C ASP A 55 1.98 -14.71 -1.60
N GLN A 56 3.14 -14.44 -2.20
CA GLN A 56 3.94 -13.25 -1.91
C GLN A 56 3.24 -11.94 -2.31
N ILE A 57 2.51 -11.93 -3.42
CA ILE A 57 1.74 -10.75 -3.84
C ILE A 57 0.63 -10.47 -2.84
N ILE A 58 -0.10 -11.49 -2.40
CA ILE A 58 -1.17 -11.37 -1.39
C ILE A 58 -0.60 -10.83 -0.08
N GLU A 59 0.53 -11.38 0.39
CA GLU A 59 1.18 -10.90 1.62
C GLU A 59 1.59 -9.43 1.52
N ARG A 60 2.20 -9.03 0.39
CA ARG A 60 2.61 -7.65 0.16
C ARG A 60 1.41 -6.70 0.06
N GLN A 61 0.32 -7.14 -0.57
CA GLN A 61 -0.91 -6.37 -0.69
C GLN A 61 -1.53 -6.12 0.69
N ASN A 62 -1.66 -7.16 1.52
CA ASN A 62 -2.16 -7.03 2.88
C ASN A 62 -1.30 -6.06 3.72
N LYS A 63 0.02 -6.14 3.57
CA LYS A 63 0.94 -5.23 4.27
C LYS A 63 0.80 -3.78 3.77
N ALA A 64 0.61 -3.57 2.46
CA ALA A 64 0.38 -2.25 1.90
C ALA A 64 -0.91 -1.63 2.47
N GLU A 65 -2.01 -2.38 2.51
CA GLU A 65 -3.28 -1.94 3.09
C GLU A 65 -3.17 -1.58 4.57
N GLN A 66 -2.42 -2.38 5.35
CA GLN A 66 -2.14 -2.07 6.76
C GLN A 66 -1.35 -0.75 6.90
N LEU A 67 -0.33 -0.54 6.06
CA LEU A 67 0.48 0.67 6.09
C LEU A 67 -0.33 1.90 5.68
N GLU A 68 -1.21 1.78 4.67
CA GLU A 68 -2.12 2.85 4.27
C GLU A 68 -3.08 3.24 5.39
N SER A 69 -3.64 2.27 6.10
CA SER A 69 -4.52 2.52 7.26
C SER A 69 -3.79 3.25 8.39
N VAL A 70 -2.57 2.82 8.73
CA VAL A 70 -1.74 3.49 9.73
C VAL A 70 -1.41 4.91 9.29
N LEU A 71 -1.01 5.11 8.03
CA LEU A 71 -0.68 6.43 7.49
C LEU A 71 -1.88 7.39 7.55
N GLN A 72 -3.07 6.92 7.20
CA GLN A 72 -4.28 7.72 7.29
C GLN A 72 -4.58 8.14 8.73
N THR A 73 -4.41 7.22 9.68
CA THR A 73 -4.65 7.49 11.11
C THR A 73 -3.64 8.50 11.65
N THR A 74 -2.36 8.31 11.38
CA THR A 74 -1.30 9.24 11.84
C THR A 74 -1.44 10.61 11.20
N HIS A 75 -1.85 10.70 9.94
CA HIS A 75 -2.14 11.97 9.29
C HIS A 75 -3.26 12.73 10.02
N GLN A 76 -4.37 12.05 10.36
CA GLN A 76 -5.46 12.67 11.11
C GLN A 76 -5.02 13.13 12.50
N GLU A 77 -4.19 12.36 13.18
CA GLU A 77 -3.61 12.74 14.48
C GLU A 77 -2.74 13.98 14.37
N VAL A 78 -1.87 14.05 13.35
CA VAL A 78 -1.01 15.21 13.09
C VAL A 78 -1.85 16.46 12.82
N ASP A 79 -2.89 16.37 12.00
CA ASP A 79 -3.82 17.49 11.77
C ASP A 79 -4.51 17.93 13.07
N GLY A 80 -4.87 16.99 13.93
CA GLY A 80 -5.41 17.26 15.26
C GLY A 80 -4.43 18.00 16.15
N PHE A 81 -3.18 17.53 16.24
CA PHE A 81 -2.13 18.18 17.01
C PHE A 81 -1.78 19.57 16.49
N GLN A 82 -1.75 19.77 15.16
CA GLN A 82 -1.54 21.09 14.57
C GLN A 82 -2.60 22.09 15.03
N ARG A 83 -3.89 21.69 15.05
CA ARG A 83 -4.98 22.54 15.55
C ARG A 83 -4.81 22.88 17.02
N ILE A 84 -4.48 21.88 17.85
CA ILE A 84 -4.25 22.06 19.29
C ILE A 84 -3.10 23.04 19.54
N VAL A 85 -1.97 22.89 18.84
CA VAL A 85 -0.81 23.79 18.98
C VAL A 85 -1.17 25.22 18.62
N LEU A 86 -1.93 25.43 17.54
CA LEU A 86 -2.37 26.76 17.13
C LEU A 86 -3.30 27.39 18.18
N ASP A 87 -4.23 26.62 18.74
CA ASP A 87 -5.15 27.11 19.76
C ASP A 87 -4.42 27.47 21.07
N LEU A 88 -3.50 26.62 21.51
CA LEU A 88 -2.63 26.91 22.66
C LEU A 88 -1.78 28.17 22.42
N GLY A 89 -1.28 28.37 21.20
CA GLY A 89 -0.56 29.59 20.83
C GLY A 89 -1.43 30.85 20.97
N ARG A 90 -2.68 30.79 20.51
CA ARG A 90 -3.65 31.90 20.67
C ARG A 90 -3.97 32.18 22.13
N GLN A 91 -4.21 31.13 22.92
CA GLN A 91 -4.49 31.27 24.35
C GLN A 91 -3.29 31.88 25.10
N ASN A 92 -2.07 31.43 24.81
CA ASN A 92 -0.85 31.97 25.40
C ASN A 92 -0.67 33.45 25.03
N GLN A 93 -0.87 33.82 23.76
CA GLN A 93 -0.82 35.22 23.34
C GLN A 93 -1.86 36.08 24.08
N ALA A 94 -3.09 35.59 24.24
CA ALA A 94 -4.13 36.31 24.97
C ALA A 94 -3.73 36.54 26.44
N LEU A 95 -3.13 35.53 27.09
CA LEU A 95 -2.61 35.65 28.45
C LEU A 95 -1.45 36.64 28.54
N GLN A 96 -0.53 36.65 27.58
CA GLN A 96 0.58 37.60 27.55
C GLN A 96 0.09 39.05 27.40
N ILE A 97 -0.90 39.29 26.53
CA ILE A 97 -1.53 40.61 26.38
C ILE A 97 -2.22 41.03 27.68
N GLN A 98 -2.92 40.12 28.35
CA GLN A 98 -3.54 40.40 29.64
C GLN A 98 -2.50 40.74 30.71
N LEU A 99 -1.42 39.97 30.77
CA LEU A 99 -0.31 40.22 31.68
C LEU A 99 0.30 41.60 31.44
N GLU A 100 0.66 41.92 30.20
CA GLU A 100 1.21 43.23 29.82
C GLU A 100 0.29 44.39 30.20
N ARG A 101 -1.03 44.23 29.96
CA ARG A 101 -2.05 45.22 30.37
C ARG A 101 -2.14 45.40 31.88
N LEU A 102 -1.89 44.35 32.66
CA LEU A 102 -1.91 44.41 34.12
C LEU A 102 -0.61 44.99 34.67
N THR A 103 0.54 44.63 34.09
CA THR A 103 1.85 45.13 34.55
C THR A 103 2.07 46.59 34.19
N ASN A 104 1.52 47.06 33.08
CA ASN A 104 1.70 48.45 32.61
C ASN A 104 0.61 49.40 33.12
N ARG A 105 -0.21 49.01 34.12
CA ARG A 105 -1.23 49.90 34.68
C ARG A 105 -0.60 51.06 35.42
N GLN A 106 -1.08 52.26 35.13
CA GLN A 106 -0.70 53.48 35.81
C GLN A 106 -1.94 54.20 36.31
N TRP A 107 -1.79 54.95 37.39
CA TRP A 107 -2.85 55.84 37.88
C TRP A 107 -3.09 56.93 36.85
N VAL A 108 -4.34 57.05 36.40
CA VAL A 108 -4.80 58.11 35.50
C VAL A 108 -4.95 59.39 36.33
N SER A 109 -4.50 60.53 35.80
CA SER A 109 -4.67 61.81 36.50
C SER A 109 -6.13 62.22 36.54
N ASP A 110 -6.54 62.88 37.62
CA ASP A 110 -7.93 63.34 37.76
C ASP A 110 -8.34 64.20 36.57
N ASP A 111 -7.53 65.15 36.13
CA ASP A 111 -7.88 66.06 35.01
C ASP A 111 -8.21 65.32 33.69
N SER A 112 -7.64 64.14 33.47
CA SER A 112 -7.87 63.34 32.27
C SER A 112 -9.04 62.35 32.38
N ALA A 113 -9.45 61.98 33.60
CA ALA A 113 -10.58 61.10 33.85
C ALA A 113 -11.89 61.90 33.94
N LEU A 114 -12.56 62.15 32.81
CA LEU A 114 -13.81 62.94 32.75
C LEU A 114 -15.08 62.13 33.10
N ALA A 115 -15.06 60.82 32.89
CA ALA A 115 -16.18 59.92 33.16
C ALA A 115 -15.69 58.56 33.69
N CYS A 116 -16.57 57.81 34.33
CA CYS A 116 -16.27 56.47 34.80
C CYS A 116 -15.95 55.54 33.61
N THR A 117 -14.79 54.90 33.61
CA THR A 117 -14.38 53.97 32.55
C THR A 117 -15.21 52.69 32.45
N ASN A 118 -16.01 52.38 33.47
CA ASN A 118 -16.88 51.20 33.49
C ASN A 118 -18.31 51.49 32.97
N CYS A 119 -18.93 52.59 33.43
CA CYS A 119 -20.33 52.91 33.11
C CYS A 119 -20.51 54.19 32.28
N ASN A 120 -19.42 54.86 31.93
CA ASN A 120 -19.36 56.08 31.13
C ASN A 120 -20.13 57.29 31.68
N LYS A 121 -20.46 57.28 32.98
CA LYS A 121 -21.13 58.40 33.64
C LYS A 121 -20.12 59.51 33.95
N GLU A 122 -20.45 60.75 33.55
CA GLU A 122 -19.61 61.92 33.81
C GLU A 122 -19.45 62.21 35.29
N PHE A 123 -18.23 62.58 35.69
CA PHE A 123 -17.97 63.00 37.06
C PHE A 123 -18.46 64.42 37.29
N THR A 124 -19.11 64.64 38.43
CA THR A 124 -19.67 65.91 38.86
C THR A 124 -19.41 66.11 40.35
N ILE A 125 -19.81 67.25 40.91
CA ILE A 125 -19.67 67.52 42.36
C ILE A 125 -20.35 66.44 43.21
N SER A 126 -21.48 65.91 42.72
CA SER A 126 -22.28 64.86 43.37
C SER A 126 -21.85 63.44 43.01
N ILE A 127 -21.05 63.26 41.95
CA ILE A 127 -20.56 61.97 41.46
C ILE A 127 -19.04 62.08 41.31
N ARG A 128 -18.32 61.78 42.39
CA ARG A 128 -16.87 62.00 42.47
C ARG A 128 -16.06 60.84 41.88
N LYS A 129 -14.82 61.13 41.51
CA LYS A 129 -13.78 60.14 41.19
C LYS A 129 -13.43 59.41 42.47
N VAL A 130 -13.39 58.08 42.43
CA VAL A 130 -13.06 57.18 43.54
C VAL A 130 -11.87 56.34 43.13
#